data_AF-A0A4W5RIC9-F1
#
_entry.id   AF-A0A4W5RIC9-F1
#
_cell.length_a   1.000
_cell.length_b   1.000
_cell.length_c   1.000
_cell.angle_alpha   90.00
_cell.angle_beta   90.00
_cell.angle_gamma   90.00
#
_symmetry.space_group_name_H-M   'P 1'
#
loop_
_entity.id
_entity.type
_entity.pdbx_description
1 polymer ?
#
loop_
_entity_poly.entity_id
_entity_poly.type
_entity_poly.pdbx_seq_one_letter_code
_entity_poly.pdbx_strand_id
1 'polypeptide(L)' 'MAINSLHLVFKVGDRSKTVTFYRDVLGMKILRHKEFEGCKATCEPLRRLWARGG' A
#
# COMPACT_ATOMS: atom_id res chain seq x y z
N MET A 1 -7.18 -5.54 24.05
CA MET A 1 -6.44 -4.94 22.92
C MET A 1 -6.38 -5.97 21.80
N ALA A 2 -6.93 -5.68 20.63
CA ALA A 2 -6.86 -6.56 19.47
C ALA A 2 -5.75 -6.06 18.53
N ILE A 3 -4.87 -6.96 18.10
CA ILE A 3 -3.86 -6.68 17.08
C ILE A 3 -4.54 -6.84 15.72
N ASN A 4 -4.48 -5.81 14.87
CA ASN A 4 -5.00 -5.87 13.50
C ASN A 4 -3.85 -5.72 12.50
N SER A 5 -3.69 -6.71 11.63
CA SER A 5 -2.72 -6.70 10.54
C SER A 5 -3.23 -5.82 9.41
N LEU A 6 -2.67 -4.63 9.23
CA LEU A 6 -3.20 -3.64 8.28
C LEU A 6 -2.60 -3.73 6.87
N HIS A 7 -1.32 -4.07 6.74
CA HIS A 7 -0.62 -4.08 5.44
C HIS A 7 0.67 -4.89 5.51
N LEU A 8 1.01 -5.50 4.37
CA LEU A 8 2.28 -6.19 4.12
C LEU A 8 3.04 -5.43 3.03
N VAL A 9 4.34 -5.19 3.25
CA VAL A 9 5.18 -4.38 2.37
C VAL A 9 6.19 -5.28 1.65
N PHE A 10 6.22 -5.20 0.32
CA PHE A 10 7.16 -5.94 -0.51
C PHE A 10 8.13 -5.00 -1.22
N LYS A 11 9.40 -5.41 -1.31
CA LYS A 11 10.34 -4.81 -2.26
C LYS A 11 10.09 -5.41 -3.63
N VAL A 12 9.92 -4.55 -4.62
CA VAL A 12 9.59 -4.95 -5.99
C VAL A 12 10.62 -4.37 -6.94
N GLY A 13 11.06 -5.17 -7.91
CA GLY A 13 11.96 -4.70 -8.98
C GLY A 13 11.20 -3.93 -10.08
N ASP A 14 10.31 -4.62 -10.80
CA ASP A 14 9.58 -4.05 -11.95
C ASP A 14 8.13 -3.71 -11.56
N ARG A 15 7.87 -2.40 -11.40
CA ARG A 15 6.57 -1.88 -10.94
C ARG A 15 5.43 -2.23 -11.89
N SER A 16 5.66 -2.16 -13.20
CA SER A 16 4.64 -2.39 -14.22
C SER A 16 4.15 -3.82 -14.20
N LYS A 17 5.07 -4.79 -14.18
CA LYS A 17 4.72 -6.21 -14.12
C LYS A 17 3.96 -6.56 -12.85
N THR A 18 4.38 -6.03 -11.70
CA THR A 18 3.64 -6.27 -10.45
C THR A 18 2.26 -5.65 -10.43
N VAL A 19 2.06 -4.47 -11.00
CA VAL A 19 0.73 -3.85 -11.06
C VAL A 19 -0.22 -4.72 -11.87
N THR A 20 0.22 -5.22 -13.03
CA THR A 20 -0.54 -6.17 -13.84
C THR A 20 -0.86 -7.45 -13.05
N PHE A 21 0.13 -8.03 -12.36
CA PHE A 21 -0.09 -9.23 -11.54
C PHE A 21 -1.12 -9.01 -10.43
N TYR A 22 -0.96 -7.94 -9.63
CA TYR A 22 -1.89 -7.65 -8.54
C TYR A 22 -3.31 -7.35 -9.04
N ARG A 23 -3.46 -6.68 -10.19
CA ARG A 23 -4.78 -6.32 -10.73
C ARG A 23 -5.44 -7.46 -11.49
N ASP A 24 -4.71 -8.08 -12.41
CA ASP A 24 -5.31 -8.96 -13.43
C ASP A 24 -5.27 -10.44 -13.00
N VAL A 25 -4.31 -10.84 -12.15
CA VAL A 25 -4.23 -12.21 -11.63
C VAL A 25 -4.86 -12.31 -10.24
N LEU A 26 -4.47 -11.42 -9.32
CA LEU A 26 -4.99 -11.45 -7.94
C LEU A 26 -6.31 -10.69 -7.76
N GLY A 27 -6.76 -9.93 -8.76
CA GLY A 27 -8.01 -9.16 -8.67
C GLY A 27 -7.98 -8.01 -7.65
N MET A 28 -6.79 -7.56 -7.23
CA MET A 28 -6.63 -6.51 -6.23
C MET A 28 -6.82 -5.12 -6.85
N LYS A 29 -7.31 -4.18 -6.02
CA LYS A 29 -7.48 -2.78 -6.39
C LYS A 29 -6.37 -1.91 -5.84
N ILE A 30 -5.82 -1.04 -6.68
CA ILE A 30 -4.88 -0.01 -6.25
C ILE A 30 -5.64 1.01 -5.39
N LEU A 31 -5.24 1.14 -4.11
CA LEU A 31 -5.88 2.07 -3.19
C LEU A 31 -5.28 3.48 -3.28
N ARG A 32 -3.95 3.59 -3.32
CA ARG A 32 -3.20 4.86 -3.35
C ARG A 32 -1.88 4.69 -4.10
N HIS A 33 -1.49 5.72 -4.83
CA HIS A 33 -0.18 5.83 -5.48
C HIS A 33 0.54 7.05 -4.93
N LYS A 34 1.78 6.88 -4.45
CA LYS A 34 2.62 7.97 -3.96
C LYS A 34 4.02 7.76 -4.50
N GLU A 35 4.51 8.73 -5.25
CA GLU A 35 5.90 8.75 -5.69
C GLU A 35 6.72 9.50 -4.64
N PHE A 36 7.93 9.01 -4.38
CA PHE A 36 8.85 9.59 -3.41
C PHE A 36 10.15 9.90 -4.15
N GLU A 37 10.70 11.10 -3.94
CA GLU A 37 12.01 11.45 -4.46
C GLU A 37 13.09 10.72 -3.63
N GLY A 38 13.75 9.75 -4.25
CA GLY A 38 14.85 8.98 -3.64
C GLY A 38 14.45 7.62 -3.05
N CYS A 39 15.42 6.91 -2.46
CA CYS A 39 15.29 5.51 -2.03
C CYS A 39 14.62 5.32 -0.66
N LYS A 40 13.64 6.17 -0.31
CA LYS A 40 12.92 6.10 0.98
C LYS A 40 11.42 6.00 0.75
N ALA A 41 10.95 4.81 0.39
CA ALA A 41 9.54 4.47 0.49
C ALA A 41 9.19 4.28 1.97
N THR A 42 8.78 5.36 2.64
CA THR A 42 8.33 5.30 4.04
C THR A 42 6.87 4.88 4.07
N CYS A 43 6.56 3.76 4.73
CA CYS A 43 5.18 3.35 4.98
C CYS A 43 4.54 4.29 6.00
N GLU A 44 3.79 5.28 5.52
CA GLU A 44 2.99 6.14 6.39
C GLU A 44 1.69 5.43 6.78
N PRO A 45 1.36 5.27 8.08
CA PRO A 45 0.15 4.57 8.50
C PRO A 45 -1.12 5.24 7.98
N LEU A 46 -2.01 4.46 7.36
CA LEU A 46 -3.34 4.88 6.88
C LEU A 46 -4.26 5.43 7.99
N ARG A 47 -3.86 5.29 9.27
CA ARG A 47 -4.65 5.58 10.48
C ARG A 47 -5.14 7.03 10.61
N ARG A 48 -4.56 8.02 9.91
CA ARG A 48 -4.87 9.45 10.10
C ARG A 48 -6.23 9.91 9.53
N LEU A 49 -6.95 9.10 8.76
CA LEU A 49 -8.21 9.52 8.11
C LEU A 49 -9.50 8.94 8.73
N TRP A 50 -9.39 8.02 9.70
CA TRP A 50 -10.55 7.32 10.27
C TRP A 50 -10.84 7.71 11.74
N ALA A 51 -10.09 8.66 12.29
CA ALA A 51 -10.20 9.10 13.69
C ALA A 51 -11.04 10.39 13.89
N ARG A 52 -11.65 10.95 12.83
CA ARG A 52 -12.57 12.11 12.93
C ARG A 52 -13.92 11.72 12.35
N GLY A 53 -14.79 11.26 13.24
CA GLY A 53 -16.15 10.82 12.93
C GLY A 53 -16.76 10.23 14.19
N GLY A 54 -16.89 11.07 15.21
CA GLY A 54 -17.72 10.87 16.41
C GLY A 54 -18.62 12.08 16.53
#